data_AF-A0A2Z6AMM8-F1
#
_entry.id   AF-A0A2Z6AMM8-F1
#
_cell.length_a   1.000
_cell.length_b   1.000
_cell.length_c   1.000
_cell.angle_alpha   90.00
_cell.angle_beta   90.00
_cell.angle_gamma   90.00
#
_symmetry.space_group_name_H-M   'P 1'
#
loop_
_entity.id
_entity.type
_entity.pdbx_description
1 polymer ?
#
loop_
_entity_poly.entity_id
_entity_poly.type
_entity_poly.pdbx_seq_one_letter_code
_entity_poly.pdbx_strand_id
1 'polypeptide(L)'
;MTLQFGIATVSLSGTLEEKLRAAAAAGFDGVEIFENDLIASPLRPREVRAMLDDLGLSCMLYQPFRDFEGMPGAMRQRAFDRAAAKFDLMGELGARHILVCSNCSPHALGERNRIVADFQQLGELAATHDIIVGYEALAWGRHVFDHRDAWSIVEQVDHPNVGIILDSFHSLSRGIPSDSIRAIPGDKIAFVQLADAPKLDMDLLYWSRHFRNFPGQGGLAVEAYVAEILATGYSGPLSLEIFNDRFRGWSADLIAADGLRSLRHVEDAALRLLDRPAAAPTPPAHVRPEFVEFTVGDEDVPALERMFGSLGFVRTGIHPTKAVSRWQAGSVNLVVNAQAEGFGHDFRVAHGPSICAVGLVVPDRDAVAARAAHLGIRTVDDGDAPGNLAFPALRGIGGSLVYLIGADDVDAMWDSEFTPTGAVVDDAPLSIDHLAAVVRIEEYLSWQLYWRSLFGLQQSFQADVIDPSGLVLSQPLQSADGALRVTLNASEALGTLSSRFVEHNVGGGYQHIALATPDLLARTASMAQGGAEILPIPANYHDDIAARFGLDDRRRDALAQANIFYDADGNGGDYLQLYSRAFHKRFFFEFVERHDYEGYGAPNASIRLASQERYKYAAVDPD
;
A
#
# COMPACT_ATOMS: atom_id res chain seq x y z
N MET A 1 17.15 21.50 10.26
CA MET A 1 18.00 20.66 9.39
C MET A 1 17.09 19.68 8.71
N THR A 2 17.26 19.45 7.41
CA THR A 2 16.51 18.43 6.66
C THR A 2 17.19 17.09 6.89
N LEU A 3 16.43 16.05 7.26
CA LEU A 3 16.97 14.70 7.38
C LEU A 3 17.39 14.19 6.00
N GLN A 4 18.42 13.34 5.97
CA GLN A 4 18.83 12.66 4.75
C GLN A 4 18.09 11.32 4.63
N PHE A 5 17.74 10.94 3.41
CA PHE A 5 17.05 9.69 3.12
C PHE A 5 17.94 8.70 2.40
N GLY A 6 17.98 7.48 2.95
CA GLY A 6 18.74 6.36 2.41
C GLY A 6 17.86 5.18 2.01
N ILE A 7 18.41 4.30 1.18
CA ILE A 7 17.85 2.97 0.92
C ILE A 7 18.97 1.95 0.77
N ALA A 8 18.84 0.80 1.42
CA ALA A 8 19.75 -0.32 1.21
C ALA A 8 19.54 -0.93 -0.18
N THR A 9 20.63 -1.25 -0.88
CA THR A 9 20.54 -1.89 -2.21
C THR A 9 19.84 -3.25 -2.16
N VAL A 10 19.81 -3.90 -1.00
CA VAL A 10 19.08 -5.16 -0.79
C VAL A 10 17.55 -5.02 -0.92
N SER A 11 17.03 -3.79 -0.75
CA SER A 11 15.62 -3.43 -0.87
C SER A 11 15.13 -3.36 -2.33
N LEU A 12 16.05 -3.35 -3.30
CA LEU A 12 15.78 -3.18 -4.71
C LEU A 12 16.20 -4.44 -5.51
N SER A 13 15.49 -4.69 -6.61
CA SER A 13 15.80 -5.74 -7.59
C SER A 13 16.86 -5.27 -8.61
N GLY A 14 17.41 -6.20 -9.39
CA GLY A 14 18.37 -5.90 -10.48
C GLY A 14 19.84 -5.94 -10.07
N THR A 15 20.72 -5.49 -10.98
CA THR A 15 22.16 -5.31 -10.77
C THR A 15 22.45 -4.12 -9.84
N LEU A 16 23.64 -4.05 -9.24
CA LEU A 16 24.03 -2.92 -8.39
C LEU A 16 23.83 -1.59 -9.13
N GLU A 17 24.26 -1.53 -10.39
CA GLU A 17 24.17 -0.35 -11.24
C GLU A 17 22.71 0.10 -11.50
N GLU A 18 21.80 -0.84 -11.73
CA GLU A 18 20.36 -0.54 -11.89
C GLU A 18 19.76 -0.02 -10.59
N LYS A 19 20.10 -0.64 -9.45
CA LYS A 19 19.63 -0.22 -8.12
C LYS A 19 20.07 1.20 -7.79
N LEU A 20 21.34 1.54 -8.06
CA LEU A 20 21.87 2.88 -7.82
C LEU A 20 21.17 3.93 -8.70
N ARG A 21 20.92 3.62 -9.98
CA ARG A 21 20.18 4.52 -10.87
C ARG A 21 18.74 4.71 -10.41
N ALA A 22 18.07 3.65 -9.98
CA ALA A 22 16.70 3.72 -9.46
C ALA A 22 16.62 4.58 -8.19
N ALA A 23 17.55 4.40 -7.24
CA ALA A 23 17.63 5.22 -6.04
C ALA A 23 17.87 6.69 -6.35
N ALA A 24 18.80 7.00 -7.27
CA ALA A 24 19.07 8.37 -7.70
C ALA A 24 17.85 9.00 -8.41
N ALA A 25 17.21 8.25 -9.32
CA ALA A 25 16.03 8.72 -10.06
C ALA A 25 14.82 8.97 -9.16
N ALA A 26 14.66 8.17 -8.10
CA ALA A 26 13.64 8.39 -7.08
C ALA A 26 13.93 9.66 -6.24
N GLY A 27 15.21 10.00 -6.05
CA GLY A 27 15.65 11.19 -5.32
C GLY A 27 16.12 10.92 -3.89
N PHE A 28 16.71 9.75 -3.63
CA PHE A 28 17.42 9.48 -2.37
C PHE A 28 18.72 10.29 -2.28
N ASP A 29 19.16 10.61 -1.06
CA ASP A 29 20.45 11.30 -0.80
C ASP A 29 21.64 10.32 -0.80
N GLY A 30 21.35 9.02 -0.70
CA GLY A 30 22.38 8.01 -0.58
C GLY A 30 21.82 6.60 -0.43
N VAL A 31 22.74 5.65 -0.36
CA VAL A 31 22.43 4.23 -0.32
C VAL A 31 23.25 3.52 0.75
N GLU A 32 22.72 2.40 1.21
CA GLU A 32 23.50 1.41 1.96
C GLU A 32 23.95 0.33 0.99
N ILE A 33 25.26 0.14 0.85
CA ILE A 33 25.80 -0.88 -0.05
C ILE A 33 25.76 -2.22 0.66
N PHE A 34 24.88 -3.10 0.17
CA PHE A 34 24.80 -4.48 0.62
C PHE A 34 25.98 -5.28 0.04
N GLU A 35 26.73 -5.96 0.91
CA GLU A 35 27.98 -6.65 0.59
C GLU A 35 27.82 -7.63 -0.59
N ASN A 36 26.71 -8.37 -0.66
CA ASN A 36 26.49 -9.31 -1.74
C ASN A 36 26.30 -8.62 -3.10
N ASP A 37 25.68 -7.43 -3.14
CA ASP A 37 25.53 -6.69 -4.40
C ASP A 37 26.89 -6.19 -4.89
N LEU A 38 27.77 -5.74 -3.96
CA LEU A 38 29.14 -5.34 -4.30
C LEU A 38 29.98 -6.53 -4.78
N ILE A 39 29.91 -7.68 -4.09
CA ILE A 39 30.65 -8.89 -4.47
C ILE A 39 30.18 -9.44 -5.82
N ALA A 40 28.88 -9.35 -6.11
CA ALA A 40 28.31 -9.81 -7.37
C ALA A 40 28.53 -8.83 -8.54
N SER A 41 28.86 -7.57 -8.24
CA SER A 41 29.11 -6.55 -9.27
C SER A 41 30.45 -6.80 -9.98
N PRO A 42 30.55 -6.53 -11.29
CA PRO A 42 31.83 -6.51 -11.99
C PRO A 42 32.70 -5.31 -11.60
N LEU A 43 32.12 -4.28 -10.97
CA LEU A 43 32.80 -3.04 -10.62
C LEU A 43 33.65 -3.21 -9.34
N ARG A 44 34.83 -2.58 -9.34
CA ARG A 44 35.66 -2.45 -8.15
C ARG A 44 35.07 -1.37 -7.22
N PRO A 45 35.36 -1.39 -5.91
CA PRO A 45 34.81 -0.41 -4.97
C PRO A 45 35.02 1.07 -5.38
N ARG A 46 36.18 1.39 -5.97
CA ARG A 46 36.46 2.75 -6.49
C ARG A 46 35.59 3.15 -7.68
N GLU A 47 35.21 2.19 -8.52
CA GLU A 47 34.33 2.42 -9.67
C GLU A 47 32.88 2.59 -9.20
N VAL A 48 32.46 1.81 -8.20
CA VAL A 48 31.16 2.00 -7.53
C VAL A 48 31.09 3.39 -6.89
N ARG A 49 32.16 3.83 -6.21
CA ARG A 49 32.26 5.20 -5.68
C ARG A 49 32.10 6.26 -6.77
N ALA A 50 32.82 6.12 -7.89
CA ALA A 50 32.70 7.07 -9.00
C ALA A 50 31.27 7.11 -9.56
N MET A 51 30.60 5.96 -9.64
CA MET A 51 29.19 5.91 -10.07
C MET A 51 28.25 6.58 -9.06
N LEU A 52 28.49 6.41 -7.75
CA LEU A 52 27.73 7.11 -6.71
C LEU A 52 27.92 8.63 -6.84
N ASP A 53 29.15 9.09 -7.02
CA ASP A 53 29.48 10.51 -7.22
C ASP A 53 28.78 11.08 -8.47
N ASP A 54 28.79 10.35 -9.60
CA ASP A 54 28.12 10.74 -10.85
C ASP A 54 26.59 10.82 -10.70
N LEU A 55 26.02 9.98 -9.85
CA LEU A 55 24.59 9.95 -9.54
C LEU A 55 24.18 10.93 -8.43
N GLY A 56 25.13 11.58 -7.77
CA GLY A 56 24.86 12.46 -6.63
C GLY A 56 24.43 11.71 -5.37
N LEU A 57 24.77 10.43 -5.24
CA LEU A 57 24.46 9.59 -4.09
C LEU A 57 25.65 9.47 -3.14
N SER A 58 25.38 9.49 -1.84
CA SER A 58 26.38 9.13 -0.82
C SER A 58 26.36 7.64 -0.47
N CYS A 59 27.52 7.04 -0.20
CA CYS A 59 27.59 5.71 0.43
C CYS A 59 27.39 5.87 1.95
N MET A 60 26.13 5.83 2.39
CA MET A 60 25.76 6.12 3.77
C MET A 60 26.24 5.04 4.76
N LEU A 61 26.19 3.78 4.34
CA LEU A 61 26.51 2.61 5.17
C LEU A 61 27.02 1.45 4.30
N TYR A 62 28.02 0.72 4.78
CA TYR A 62 28.41 -0.59 4.23
C TYR A 62 27.91 -1.70 5.14
N GLN A 63 27.22 -2.71 4.59
CA GLN A 63 26.57 -3.72 5.43
C GLN A 63 26.35 -5.06 4.71
N PRO A 64 26.16 -6.17 5.44
CA PRO A 64 26.32 -6.32 6.87
C PRO A 64 27.69 -6.93 7.22
N PHE A 65 28.23 -6.60 8.40
CA PHE A 65 29.35 -7.32 9.01
C PHE A 65 28.83 -8.29 10.08
N ARG A 66 28.77 -9.57 9.73
CA ARG A 66 28.18 -10.61 10.58
C ARG A 66 29.19 -11.29 11.50
N ASP A 67 28.73 -11.85 12.61
CA ASP A 67 29.48 -12.80 13.45
C ASP A 67 30.83 -12.27 13.95
N PHE A 68 30.82 -11.15 14.68
CA PHE A 68 32.02 -10.51 15.21
C PHE A 68 32.27 -10.79 16.69
N GLU A 69 31.40 -10.28 17.56
CA GLU A 69 31.61 -10.21 19.00
C GLU A 69 31.50 -11.59 19.67
N GLY A 70 32.32 -11.85 20.68
CA GLY A 70 32.25 -13.10 21.44
C GLY A 70 32.84 -14.31 20.73
N MET A 71 33.47 -14.16 19.55
CA MET A 71 34.12 -15.26 18.85
C MET A 71 35.28 -15.87 19.65
N PRO A 72 35.43 -17.21 19.73
CA PRO A 72 36.49 -17.86 20.51
C PRO A 72 37.80 -18.04 19.73
N GLY A 73 38.93 -18.03 20.45
CA GLY A 73 40.25 -18.43 19.93
C GLY A 73 40.62 -17.82 18.58
N ALA A 74 41.00 -18.67 17.62
CA ALA A 74 41.41 -18.25 16.28
C ALA A 74 40.27 -17.63 15.45
N MET A 75 38.99 -17.90 15.78
CA MET A 75 37.85 -17.28 15.10
C MET A 75 37.78 -15.79 15.42
N ARG A 76 38.13 -15.40 16.65
CA ARG A 76 38.25 -13.99 17.05
C ARG A 76 39.26 -13.26 16.17
N GLN A 77 40.46 -13.82 16.03
CA GLN A 77 41.51 -13.19 15.22
C GLN A 77 41.06 -13.01 13.77
N ARG A 78 40.47 -14.05 13.17
CA ARG A 78 39.92 -13.97 11.81
C ARG A 78 38.81 -12.92 11.66
N ALA A 79 37.99 -12.71 12.69
CA ALA A 79 36.97 -11.67 12.69
C ALA A 79 37.60 -10.27 12.63
N PHE A 80 38.67 -10.02 13.40
CA PHE A 80 39.44 -8.76 13.32
C PHE A 80 40.18 -8.59 11.99
N ASP A 81 40.81 -9.64 11.48
CA ASP A 81 41.49 -9.60 10.17
C ASP A 81 40.49 -9.27 9.06
N ARG A 82 39.28 -9.83 9.13
CA ARG A 82 38.19 -9.51 8.21
C ARG A 82 37.72 -8.07 8.38
N ALA A 83 37.57 -7.56 9.60
CA ALA A 83 37.19 -6.17 9.85
C ALA A 83 38.19 -5.19 9.22
N ALA A 84 39.49 -5.40 9.43
CA ALA A 84 40.55 -4.59 8.81
C ALA A 84 40.44 -4.58 7.28
N ALA A 85 40.27 -5.76 6.65
CA ALA A 85 40.10 -5.84 5.20
C ALA A 85 38.83 -5.14 4.69
N LYS A 86 37.75 -5.12 5.47
CA LYS A 86 36.54 -4.36 5.14
C LYS A 86 36.74 -2.86 5.30
N PHE A 87 37.53 -2.42 6.28
CA PHE A 87 37.86 -1.01 6.45
C PHE A 87 38.68 -0.46 5.26
N ASP A 88 39.64 -1.24 4.75
CA ASP A 88 40.37 -0.89 3.53
C ASP A 88 39.43 -0.77 2.32
N LEU A 89 38.51 -1.73 2.15
CA LEU A 89 37.49 -1.70 1.11
C LEU A 89 36.58 -0.48 1.22
N MET A 90 36.14 -0.15 2.43
CA MET A 90 35.28 1.01 2.70
C MET A 90 35.99 2.32 2.35
N GLY A 91 37.30 2.42 2.58
CA GLY A 91 38.11 3.56 2.14
C GLY A 91 38.08 3.77 0.63
N GLU A 92 38.09 2.68 -0.15
CA GLU A 92 37.93 2.75 -1.61
C GLU A 92 36.51 3.13 -2.04
N LEU A 93 35.50 2.60 -1.35
CA LEU A 93 34.08 2.88 -1.58
C LEU A 93 33.67 4.29 -1.14
N GLY A 94 34.43 4.92 -0.24
CA GLY A 94 34.08 6.19 0.40
C GLY A 94 33.01 6.05 1.51
N ALA A 95 32.86 4.86 2.09
CA ALA A 95 31.90 4.60 3.16
C ALA A 95 32.52 4.88 4.53
N ARG A 96 31.82 5.63 5.39
CA ARG A 96 32.27 5.95 6.75
C ARG A 96 31.63 5.08 7.83
N HIS A 97 30.43 4.56 7.60
CA HIS A 97 29.71 3.73 8.56
C HIS A 97 29.70 2.26 8.12
N ILE A 98 29.83 1.36 9.10
CA ILE A 98 29.62 -0.08 8.91
C ILE A 98 28.61 -0.61 9.91
N LEU A 99 27.71 -1.47 9.45
CA LEU A 99 26.78 -2.19 10.31
C LEU A 99 27.42 -3.50 10.77
N VAL A 100 27.59 -3.66 12.08
CA VAL A 100 27.95 -4.91 12.73
C VAL A 100 26.70 -5.47 13.39
N CYS A 101 26.12 -6.52 12.82
CA CYS A 101 24.91 -7.13 13.36
C CYS A 101 25.27 -8.13 14.45
N SER A 102 24.43 -8.24 15.48
CA SER A 102 24.66 -9.13 16.61
C SER A 102 24.89 -10.58 16.20
N ASN A 103 25.77 -11.26 16.92
CA ASN A 103 26.29 -12.55 16.53
C ASN A 103 25.19 -13.63 16.46
N CYS A 104 25.12 -14.40 15.38
CA CYS A 104 24.19 -15.53 15.26
C CYS A 104 24.91 -16.88 15.35
N SER A 105 26.24 -16.89 15.39
CA SER A 105 27.02 -18.13 15.39
C SER A 105 26.78 -18.96 16.65
N PRO A 106 26.67 -20.30 16.52
CA PRO A 106 26.60 -21.20 17.67
C PRO A 106 27.89 -21.19 18.51
N HIS A 107 29.00 -20.67 17.97
CA HIS A 107 30.29 -20.58 18.66
C HIS A 107 30.45 -19.30 19.49
N ALA A 108 29.55 -18.32 19.34
CA ALA A 108 29.65 -17.05 20.03
C ALA A 108 29.53 -17.25 21.56
N LEU A 109 30.43 -16.61 22.31
CA LEU A 109 30.42 -16.56 23.76
C LEU A 109 29.69 -15.29 24.23
N GLY A 110 28.74 -15.42 25.15
CA GLY A 110 27.86 -14.33 25.59
C GLY A 110 28.37 -13.52 26.77
N GLU A 111 29.65 -13.65 27.13
CA GLU A 111 30.23 -12.97 28.28
C GLU A 111 30.29 -11.47 28.03
N ARG A 112 29.56 -10.67 28.81
CA ARG A 112 29.44 -9.22 28.63
C ARG A 112 30.79 -8.51 28.50
N ASN A 113 31.72 -8.77 29.41
CA ASN A 113 33.05 -8.13 29.40
C ASN A 113 33.85 -8.46 28.14
N ARG A 114 33.63 -9.64 27.55
CA ARG A 114 34.28 -10.04 26.30
C ARG A 114 33.71 -9.25 25.14
N ILE A 115 32.38 -9.16 25.04
CA ILE A 115 31.70 -8.40 23.99
C ILE A 115 32.13 -6.92 24.03
N VAL A 116 32.15 -6.31 25.23
CA VAL A 116 32.63 -4.94 25.43
C VAL A 116 34.10 -4.80 25.00
N ALA A 117 34.99 -5.70 25.41
CA ALA A 117 36.39 -5.67 25.02
C ALA A 117 36.60 -5.84 23.50
N ASP A 118 35.78 -6.67 22.85
CA ASP A 118 35.81 -6.87 21.40
C ASP A 118 35.44 -5.58 20.66
N PHE A 119 34.39 -4.88 21.09
CA PHE A 119 33.99 -3.60 20.50
C PHE A 119 34.92 -2.44 20.84
N GLN A 120 35.55 -2.42 22.02
CA GLN A 120 36.61 -1.46 22.33
C GLN A 120 37.78 -1.61 21.36
N GLN A 121 38.28 -2.83 21.18
CA GLN A 121 39.36 -3.10 20.23
C GLN A 121 38.96 -2.79 18.78
N LEU A 122 37.70 -3.07 18.40
CA LEU A 122 37.20 -2.72 17.08
C LEU A 122 37.09 -1.21 16.87
N GLY A 123 36.69 -0.47 17.91
CA GLY A 123 36.62 0.99 17.90
C GLY A 123 37.98 1.63 17.65
N GLU A 124 39.03 1.14 18.33
CA GLU A 124 40.41 1.60 18.13
C GLU A 124 40.88 1.35 16.68
N LEU A 125 40.57 0.17 16.13
CA LEU A 125 40.86 -0.13 14.74
C LEU A 125 40.05 0.77 13.79
N ALA A 126 38.76 1.00 14.06
CA ALA A 126 37.92 1.86 13.23
C ALA A 126 38.43 3.31 13.22
N ALA A 127 38.94 3.81 14.35
CA ALA A 127 39.51 5.15 14.46
C ALA A 127 40.72 5.35 13.54
N THR A 128 41.56 4.33 13.31
CA THR A 128 42.70 4.44 12.39
C THR A 128 42.30 4.55 10.92
N HIS A 129 41.03 4.25 10.59
CA HIS A 129 40.46 4.32 9.25
C HIS A 129 39.37 5.40 9.10
N ASP A 130 39.13 6.23 10.12
CA ASP A 130 38.00 7.20 10.19
C ASP A 130 36.64 6.54 9.96
N ILE A 131 36.45 5.31 10.47
CA ILE A 131 35.22 4.55 10.35
C ILE A 131 34.42 4.64 11.65
N ILE A 132 33.10 4.63 11.53
CA ILE A 132 32.15 4.52 12.64
C ILE A 132 31.50 3.14 12.57
N VAL A 133 31.64 2.38 13.64
CA VAL A 133 31.02 1.06 13.80
C VAL A 133 29.67 1.23 14.47
N GLY A 134 28.63 0.79 13.78
CA GLY A 134 27.28 0.73 14.32
C GLY A 134 26.91 -0.68 14.73
N TYR A 135 26.59 -0.89 16.01
CA TYR A 135 26.14 -2.19 16.52
C TYR A 135 24.62 -2.31 16.43
N GLU A 136 24.14 -3.31 15.70
CA GLU A 136 22.72 -3.59 15.51
C GLU A 136 22.33 -4.89 16.23
N ALA A 137 21.25 -4.85 17.01
CA ALA A 137 20.68 -6.05 17.62
C ALA A 137 19.70 -6.75 16.67
N LEU A 138 20.13 -7.85 16.04
CA LEU A 138 19.21 -8.72 15.29
C LEU A 138 18.18 -9.34 16.23
N ALA A 139 16.91 -9.37 15.84
CA ALA A 139 15.84 -9.93 16.66
C ALA A 139 16.00 -11.43 17.02
N TRP A 140 16.93 -12.12 16.35
CA TRP A 140 17.33 -13.52 16.56
C TRP A 140 18.82 -13.68 16.90
N GLY A 141 19.49 -12.61 17.33
CA GLY A 141 20.88 -12.67 17.79
C GLY A 141 21.05 -13.71 18.91
N ARG A 142 22.21 -14.34 18.97
CA ARG A 142 22.48 -15.47 19.87
C ARG A 142 22.42 -15.06 21.35
N HIS A 143 22.99 -13.90 21.65
CA HIS A 143 23.09 -13.34 23.01
C HIS A 143 22.49 -11.94 23.12
N VAL A 144 22.56 -11.14 22.06
CA VAL A 144 22.04 -9.76 22.01
C VAL A 144 20.99 -9.68 20.91
N PHE A 145 19.75 -9.40 21.28
CA PHE A 145 18.59 -9.34 20.38
C PHE A 145 17.58 -8.26 20.77
N ASP A 146 18.03 -7.31 21.60
CA ASP A 146 17.25 -6.20 22.14
C ASP A 146 18.10 -4.95 22.04
N HIS A 147 17.57 -3.88 21.44
CA HIS A 147 18.33 -2.64 21.23
C HIS A 147 18.75 -1.99 22.55
N ARG A 148 18.05 -2.24 23.66
CA ARG A 148 18.41 -1.73 24.98
C ARG A 148 19.68 -2.40 25.50
N ASP A 149 19.84 -3.70 25.21
CA ASP A 149 21.03 -4.43 25.57
C ASP A 149 22.23 -4.03 24.71
N ALA A 150 22.02 -3.90 23.39
CA ALA A 150 23.03 -3.34 22.49
C ALA A 150 23.46 -1.93 22.90
N TRP A 151 22.51 -1.06 23.28
CA TRP A 151 22.82 0.27 23.78
C TRP A 151 23.68 0.20 25.05
N SER A 152 23.29 -0.63 26.02
CA SER A 152 24.08 -0.78 27.24
C SER A 152 25.49 -1.34 26.97
N ILE A 153 25.72 -2.08 25.88
CA ILE A 153 27.07 -2.50 25.45
C ILE A 153 27.83 -1.29 24.92
N VAL A 154 27.23 -0.55 23.98
CA VAL A 154 27.83 0.64 23.36
C VAL A 154 28.17 1.70 24.41
N GLU A 155 27.31 1.88 25.41
CA GLU A 155 27.53 2.76 26.56
C GLU A 155 28.75 2.33 27.39
N GLN A 156 28.92 1.02 27.65
CA GLN A 156 30.09 0.50 28.38
C GLN A 156 31.38 0.51 27.57
N VAL A 157 31.27 0.38 26.24
CA VAL A 157 32.41 0.50 25.33
C VAL A 157 32.98 1.92 25.36
N ASP A 158 32.11 2.93 25.45
CA ASP A 158 32.45 4.35 25.58
C ASP A 158 33.53 4.83 24.60
N HIS A 159 33.36 4.48 23.32
CA HIS A 159 34.29 4.84 22.26
C HIS A 159 33.63 5.76 21.23
N PRO A 160 34.29 6.83 20.72
CA PRO A 160 33.70 7.77 19.77
C PRO A 160 33.37 7.14 18.40
N ASN A 161 34.15 6.16 17.96
CA ASN A 161 33.92 5.42 16.72
C ASN A 161 32.97 4.21 16.88
N VAL A 162 32.29 4.06 18.02
CA VAL A 162 31.31 2.99 18.26
C VAL A 162 29.98 3.59 18.70
N GLY A 163 28.94 3.31 17.93
CA GLY A 163 27.56 3.71 18.18
C GLY A 163 26.59 2.54 18.01
N ILE A 164 25.31 2.83 18.18
CA ILE A 164 24.21 1.86 17.97
C ILE A 164 23.51 2.13 16.64
N ILE A 165 23.10 1.06 15.95
CA ILE A 165 22.16 1.13 14.84
C ILE A 165 20.79 0.66 15.34
N LEU A 166 19.76 1.44 14.98
CA LEU A 166 18.38 1.14 15.31
C LEU A 166 17.65 0.65 14.05
N ASP A 167 17.17 -0.59 14.08
CA ASP A 167 16.29 -1.16 13.06
C ASP A 167 14.87 -1.30 13.64
N SER A 168 13.90 -0.68 12.97
CA SER A 168 12.52 -0.66 13.47
C SER A 168 11.88 -2.05 13.46
N PHE A 169 12.17 -2.91 12.49
CA PHE A 169 11.62 -4.26 12.47
C PHE A 169 12.15 -5.05 13.67
N HIS A 170 13.46 -5.03 13.93
CA HIS A 170 14.05 -5.81 15.01
C HIS A 170 13.50 -5.44 16.40
N SER A 171 13.26 -4.14 16.63
CA SER A 171 12.64 -3.67 17.87
C SER A 171 11.14 -4.01 17.93
N LEU A 172 10.38 -3.65 16.89
CA LEU A 172 8.91 -3.68 16.91
C LEU A 172 8.37 -5.12 16.76
N SER A 173 9.04 -5.99 16.00
CA SER A 173 8.63 -7.41 15.86
C SER A 173 8.71 -8.17 17.20
N ARG A 174 9.56 -7.70 18.13
CA ARG A 174 9.69 -8.23 19.49
C ARG A 174 8.85 -7.49 20.52
N GLY A 175 8.11 -6.46 20.12
CA GLY A 175 7.34 -5.61 21.02
C GLY A 175 8.19 -4.82 22.01
N ILE A 176 9.44 -4.49 21.65
CA ILE A 176 10.29 -3.66 22.51
C ILE A 176 9.72 -2.23 22.54
N PRO A 177 9.47 -1.64 23.72
CA PRO A 177 8.90 -0.29 23.81
C PRO A 177 9.77 0.76 23.11
N SER A 178 9.19 1.54 22.21
CA SER A 178 9.92 2.58 21.45
C SER A 178 10.41 3.72 22.34
N ASP A 179 9.70 4.05 23.42
CA ASP A 179 10.09 5.08 24.39
C ASP A 179 11.45 4.82 25.07
N SER A 180 11.89 3.55 25.10
CA SER A 180 13.22 3.18 25.60
C SER A 180 14.38 3.75 24.76
N ILE A 181 14.13 4.18 23.52
CA ILE A 181 15.12 4.85 22.66
C ILE A 181 15.56 6.18 23.26
N ARG A 182 14.72 6.85 24.07
CA ARG A 182 15.05 8.13 24.73
C ARG A 182 16.25 8.04 25.67
N ALA A 183 16.64 6.84 26.11
CA ALA A 183 17.83 6.63 26.92
C ALA A 183 19.14 6.75 26.12
N ILE A 184 19.07 6.78 24.79
CA ILE A 184 20.21 6.81 23.88
C ILE A 184 20.48 8.26 23.48
N PRO A 185 21.68 8.82 23.75
CA PRO A 185 22.09 10.10 23.21
C PRO A 185 22.06 10.08 21.67
N GLY A 186 21.48 11.11 21.06
CA GLY A 186 21.29 11.16 19.60
C GLY A 186 22.59 11.09 18.80
N ASP A 187 23.72 11.52 19.35
CA ASP A 187 25.06 11.43 18.75
C ASP A 187 25.68 10.01 18.83
N LYS A 188 25.12 9.14 19.67
CA LYS A 188 25.53 7.72 19.76
C LYS A 188 24.70 6.80 18.86
N ILE A 189 23.62 7.29 18.27
CA ILE A 189 22.89 6.60 17.21
C ILE A 189 23.68 6.80 15.91
N ALA A 190 24.39 5.75 15.48
CA ALA A 190 25.25 5.78 14.30
C ALA A 190 24.45 5.71 12.99
N PHE A 191 23.30 5.03 13.01
CA PHE A 191 22.43 4.89 11.83
C PHE A 191 21.03 4.42 12.22
N VAL A 192 20.05 4.64 11.34
CA VAL A 192 18.66 4.20 11.52
C VAL A 192 18.17 3.52 10.25
N GLN A 193 17.67 2.28 10.40
CA GLN A 193 17.03 1.51 9.36
C GLN A 193 15.55 1.31 9.68
N LEU A 194 14.70 1.61 8.72
CA LEU A 194 13.25 1.54 8.85
C LEU A 194 12.73 0.41 7.97
N ALA A 195 11.98 -0.46 8.61
CA ALA A 195 11.24 -1.56 8.03
C ALA A 195 9.93 -1.75 8.81
N ASP A 196 8.82 -1.69 8.08
CA ASP A 196 7.50 -2.10 8.53
C ASP A 196 7.31 -3.60 8.23
N ALA A 197 6.22 -4.20 8.70
CA ALA A 197 5.82 -5.55 8.34
C ALA A 197 4.35 -5.79 8.72
N PRO A 198 3.63 -6.70 8.04
CA PRO A 198 2.33 -7.16 8.53
C PRO A 198 2.52 -7.88 9.86
N LYS A 199 1.60 -7.69 10.81
CA LYS A 199 1.66 -8.38 12.12
C LYS A 199 1.33 -9.86 11.93
N LEU A 200 2.36 -10.70 11.91
CA LEU A 200 2.25 -12.14 11.73
C LEU A 200 2.81 -12.88 12.94
N ASP A 201 2.21 -14.03 13.26
CA ASP A 201 2.74 -14.95 14.28
C ASP A 201 3.58 -16.04 13.59
N MET A 202 4.90 -15.83 13.53
CA MET A 202 5.85 -16.75 12.89
C MET A 202 7.29 -16.51 13.39
N ASP A 203 8.22 -17.37 12.96
CA ASP A 203 9.65 -17.19 13.23
C ASP A 203 10.17 -15.83 12.75
N LEU A 204 10.89 -15.12 13.61
CA LEU A 204 11.34 -13.74 13.37
C LEU A 204 12.31 -13.62 12.18
N LEU A 205 13.20 -14.61 12.00
CA LEU A 205 14.14 -14.61 10.88
C LEU A 205 13.40 -14.81 9.56
N TYR A 206 12.46 -15.77 9.53
CA TYR A 206 11.62 -16.00 8.36
C TYR A 206 10.75 -14.78 8.05
N TRP A 207 10.09 -14.21 9.07
CA TRP A 207 9.29 -13.00 8.94
C TRP A 207 10.09 -11.84 8.33
N SER A 208 11.28 -11.59 8.88
CA SER A 208 12.18 -10.52 8.43
C SER A 208 12.65 -10.68 7.00
N ARG A 209 12.86 -11.91 6.52
CA ARG A 209 13.43 -12.19 5.19
C ARG A 209 12.43 -12.07 4.05
N HIS A 210 11.14 -12.23 4.35
CA HIS A 210 10.11 -12.41 3.33
C HIS A 210 9.04 -11.32 3.35
N PHE A 211 8.78 -10.68 4.49
CA PHE A 211 7.61 -9.80 4.67
C PHE A 211 7.92 -8.42 5.27
N ARG A 212 9.18 -7.96 5.25
CA ARG A 212 9.43 -6.55 5.54
C ARG A 212 8.78 -5.70 4.45
N ASN A 213 8.23 -4.55 4.82
CA ASN A 213 7.60 -3.61 3.91
C ASN A 213 8.14 -2.19 4.19
N PHE A 214 7.90 -1.25 3.29
CA PHE A 214 8.15 0.15 3.61
C PHE A 214 7.19 0.68 4.69
N PRO A 215 7.60 1.69 5.49
CA PRO A 215 6.71 2.37 6.43
C PRO A 215 5.34 2.73 5.83
N GLY A 216 4.25 2.31 6.47
CA GLY A 216 2.90 2.58 5.99
C GLY A 216 2.33 1.52 5.04
N GLN A 217 3.07 0.44 4.78
CA GLN A 217 2.58 -0.74 4.03
C GLN A 217 2.41 -1.98 4.93
N GLY A 218 2.86 -1.93 6.18
CA GLY A 218 2.68 -3.00 7.15
C GLY A 218 1.74 -2.56 8.28
N GLY A 219 1.93 -3.14 9.46
CA GLY A 219 1.13 -2.86 10.66
C GLY A 219 1.96 -2.52 11.89
N LEU A 220 3.28 -2.36 11.77
CA LEU A 220 4.16 -1.95 12.87
C LEU A 220 4.05 -0.43 13.09
N ALA A 221 4.27 0.02 14.34
CA ALA A 221 4.15 1.42 14.72
C ALA A 221 5.42 2.23 14.38
N VAL A 222 5.79 2.26 13.10
CA VAL A 222 7.05 2.87 12.65
C VAL A 222 7.03 4.40 12.83
N GLU A 223 5.88 5.06 12.67
CA GLU A 223 5.78 6.51 12.90
C GLU A 223 6.15 6.89 14.35
N ALA A 224 5.65 6.12 15.32
CA ALA A 224 5.99 6.31 16.73
C ALA A 224 7.46 5.99 17.01
N TYR A 225 8.01 4.93 16.40
CA TYR A 225 9.43 4.59 16.53
C TYR A 225 10.36 5.72 16.06
N VAL A 226 10.05 6.33 14.91
CA VAL A 226 10.81 7.46 14.38
C VAL A 226 10.65 8.70 15.27
N ALA A 227 9.45 8.97 15.80
CA ALA A 227 9.24 10.08 16.74
C ALA A 227 10.15 9.95 17.98
N GLU A 228 10.29 8.75 18.52
CA GLU A 228 11.18 8.48 19.66
C GLU A 228 12.65 8.70 19.33
N ILE A 229 13.09 8.34 18.12
CA ILE A 229 14.44 8.63 17.62
C ILE A 229 14.66 10.14 17.53
N LEU A 230 13.75 10.88 16.90
CA LEU A 230 13.89 12.33 16.71
C LEU A 230 13.78 13.11 18.02
N ALA A 231 13.19 12.52 19.07
CA ALA A 231 13.17 13.09 20.40
C ALA A 231 14.55 13.09 21.08
N THR A 232 15.45 12.18 20.70
CA THR A 232 16.84 12.12 21.22
C THR A 232 17.74 13.25 20.73
N GLY A 233 17.31 13.99 19.71
CA GLY A 233 18.14 14.97 19.00
C GLY A 233 18.94 14.37 17.84
N TYR A 234 18.74 13.08 17.50
CA TYR A 234 19.28 12.47 16.30
C TYR A 234 18.97 13.31 15.05
N SER A 235 19.99 13.49 14.21
CA SER A 235 19.92 14.26 12.97
C SER A 235 20.62 13.57 11.80
N GLY A 236 21.00 12.30 11.97
CA GLY A 236 21.55 11.48 10.90
C GLY A 236 20.47 10.99 9.93
N PRO A 237 20.85 10.13 8.96
CA PRO A 237 19.93 9.64 7.94
C PRO A 237 18.83 8.72 8.49
N LEU A 238 17.66 8.75 7.85
CA LEU A 238 16.65 7.69 7.95
C LEU A 238 16.73 6.84 6.68
N SER A 239 16.99 5.55 6.82
CA SER A 239 17.19 4.66 5.68
C SER A 239 16.22 3.48 5.68
N LEU A 240 16.04 2.84 4.52
CA LEU A 240 15.14 1.70 4.35
C LEU A 240 15.92 0.41 4.11
N GLU A 241 15.67 -0.62 4.93
CA GLU A 241 16.26 -1.95 4.76
C GLU A 241 15.18 -3.04 4.67
N ILE A 242 14.79 -3.38 3.44
CA ILE A 242 13.65 -4.24 3.18
C ILE A 242 14.09 -5.55 2.53
N PHE A 243 13.69 -6.67 3.14
CA PHE A 243 13.75 -7.99 2.51
C PHE A 243 12.31 -8.44 2.23
N ASN A 244 11.93 -8.35 0.95
CA ASN A 244 10.60 -8.70 0.48
C ASN A 244 10.68 -9.39 -0.88
N ASP A 245 10.06 -10.56 -0.99
CA ASP A 245 10.10 -11.36 -2.22
C ASP A 245 9.35 -10.66 -3.37
N ARG A 246 8.27 -9.92 -3.07
CA ARG A 246 7.51 -9.18 -4.07
C ARG A 246 8.30 -8.01 -4.64
N PHE A 247 9.07 -7.32 -3.81
CA PHE A 247 9.92 -6.21 -4.27
C PHE A 247 11.02 -6.72 -5.20
N ARG A 248 11.59 -7.89 -4.88
CA ARG A 248 12.60 -8.54 -5.72
C ARG A 248 12.09 -8.95 -7.10
N GLY A 249 10.79 -9.19 -7.22
CA GLY A 249 10.13 -9.53 -8.49
C GLY A 249 9.66 -8.34 -9.32
N TRP A 250 9.86 -7.09 -8.86
CA TRP A 250 9.26 -5.91 -9.49
C TRP A 250 10.28 -4.86 -9.95
N SER A 251 9.78 -3.76 -10.54
CA SER A 251 10.58 -2.65 -11.05
C SER A 251 11.30 -1.91 -9.93
N ALA A 252 12.63 -1.84 -10.01
CA ALA A 252 13.45 -1.08 -9.06
C ALA A 252 13.04 0.40 -8.99
N ASP A 253 12.69 1.03 -10.11
CA ASP A 253 12.29 2.44 -10.17
C ASP A 253 10.99 2.70 -9.38
N LEU A 254 9.98 1.84 -9.56
CA LEU A 254 8.71 1.96 -8.86
C LEU A 254 8.88 1.70 -7.35
N ILE A 255 9.64 0.67 -6.98
CA ILE A 255 9.93 0.36 -5.58
C ILE A 255 10.75 1.47 -4.92
N ALA A 256 11.73 2.06 -5.60
CA ALA A 256 12.49 3.18 -5.07
C ALA A 256 11.60 4.42 -4.86
N ALA A 257 10.70 4.73 -5.80
CA ALA A 257 9.73 5.83 -5.65
C ALA A 257 8.79 5.61 -4.45
N ASP A 258 8.31 4.38 -4.23
CA ASP A 258 7.51 4.03 -3.06
C ASP A 258 8.32 4.13 -1.76
N GLY A 259 9.59 3.72 -1.77
CA GLY A 259 10.50 3.86 -0.65
C GLY A 259 10.63 5.32 -0.22
N LEU A 260 10.92 6.23 -1.15
CA LEU A 260 11.03 7.64 -0.82
C LEU A 260 9.70 8.24 -0.35
N ARG A 261 8.57 7.83 -0.95
CA ARG A 261 7.23 8.22 -0.47
C ARG A 261 7.00 7.81 0.97
N SER A 262 7.41 6.59 1.34
CA SER A 262 7.26 6.07 2.71
C SER A 262 8.09 6.85 3.74
N LEU A 263 9.32 7.25 3.39
CA LEU A 263 10.19 8.04 4.26
C LEU A 263 9.62 9.44 4.49
N ARG A 264 9.15 10.09 3.42
CA ARG A 264 8.46 11.38 3.53
C ARG A 264 7.21 11.27 4.41
N HIS A 265 6.40 10.24 4.22
CA HIS A 265 5.22 9.98 5.06
C HIS A 265 5.59 9.80 6.55
N VAL A 266 6.58 8.95 6.86
CA VAL A 266 6.93 8.62 8.25
C VAL A 266 7.62 9.78 8.96
N GLU A 267 8.48 10.56 8.27
CA GLU A 267 9.09 11.78 8.82
C GLU A 267 7.99 12.76 9.23
N ASP A 268 7.08 13.06 8.33
CA ASP A 268 5.98 13.99 8.54
C ASP A 268 5.06 13.54 9.69
N ALA A 269 4.75 12.25 9.77
CA ALA A 269 3.94 11.70 10.84
C ALA A 269 4.66 11.78 12.20
N ALA A 270 5.96 11.44 12.24
CA ALA A 270 6.78 11.53 13.44
C ALA A 270 6.92 12.97 13.94
N LEU A 271 7.12 13.95 13.04
CA LEU A 271 7.18 15.37 13.40
C LEU A 271 5.87 15.84 14.03
N ARG A 272 4.72 15.42 13.49
CA ARG A 272 3.40 15.73 14.09
C ARG A 272 3.22 15.11 15.47
N LEU A 273 3.67 13.88 15.70
CA LEU A 273 3.64 13.24 17.02
C LEU A 273 4.48 13.98 18.08
N LEU A 274 5.47 14.76 17.64
CA LEU A 274 6.32 15.59 18.49
C LEU A 274 5.88 17.06 18.58
N ASP A 275 4.70 17.40 18.04
CA ASP A 275 4.21 18.77 17.90
C ASP A 275 5.21 19.70 17.16
N ARG A 276 5.95 19.14 16.19
CA ARG A 276 6.91 19.87 15.35
C ARG A 276 6.30 20.15 13.96
N PRO A 277 6.71 21.25 13.28
CA PRO A 277 6.25 21.54 11.92
C PRO A 277 6.63 20.41 10.95
N ALA A 278 5.63 19.90 10.24
CA ALA A 278 5.78 18.94 9.15
C ALA A 278 5.75 19.66 7.79
N ALA A 279 6.35 19.06 6.76
CA ALA A 279 6.47 19.69 5.44
C ALA A 279 5.17 19.60 4.64
N ALA A 280 4.47 18.48 4.69
CA ALA A 280 3.21 18.32 3.98
C ALA A 280 2.00 18.75 4.84
N PRO A 281 0.92 19.23 4.21
CA PRO A 281 -0.39 19.35 4.86
C PRO A 281 -0.83 18.03 5.49
N THR A 282 -1.62 18.08 6.56
CA THR A 282 -2.19 16.87 7.16
C THR A 282 -3.08 16.12 6.17
N PRO A 283 -3.21 14.78 6.28
CA PRO A 283 -4.26 14.07 5.56
C PRO A 283 -5.64 14.72 5.78
N PRO A 284 -6.50 14.78 4.75
CA PRO A 284 -7.82 15.37 4.86
C PRO A 284 -8.67 14.65 5.92
N ALA A 285 -9.34 15.41 6.79
CA ALA A 285 -10.14 14.85 7.89
C ALA A 285 -11.41 14.13 7.43
N HIS A 286 -11.96 14.56 6.28
CA HIS A 286 -13.14 13.97 5.65
C HIS A 286 -12.82 13.76 4.17
N VAL A 287 -13.16 12.59 3.63
CA VAL A 287 -13.06 12.31 2.20
C VAL A 287 -14.24 11.42 1.84
N ARG A 288 -14.93 11.74 0.75
CA ARG A 288 -16.03 10.90 0.25
C ARG A 288 -16.02 10.83 -1.28
N PRO A 289 -16.48 9.72 -1.87
CA PRO A 289 -16.68 9.66 -3.30
C PRO A 289 -17.85 10.58 -3.73
N GLU A 290 -17.69 11.25 -4.86
CA GLU A 290 -18.72 12.10 -5.50
C GLU A 290 -19.27 11.43 -6.76
N PHE A 291 -18.38 10.92 -7.60
CA PHE A 291 -18.75 10.26 -8.84
C PHE A 291 -17.79 9.15 -9.22
N VAL A 292 -18.28 8.26 -10.08
CA VAL A 292 -17.46 7.28 -10.80
C VAL A 292 -17.64 7.48 -12.30
N GLU A 293 -16.54 7.62 -13.03
CA GLU A 293 -16.52 7.82 -14.47
C GLU A 293 -16.16 6.52 -15.19
N PHE A 294 -16.99 6.16 -16.16
CA PHE A 294 -16.82 5.01 -17.03
C PHE A 294 -16.42 5.49 -18.42
N THR A 295 -15.47 4.80 -19.04
CA THR A 295 -15.21 4.93 -20.47
C THR A 295 -15.75 3.73 -21.23
N VAL A 296 -16.46 4.00 -22.34
CA VAL A 296 -17.06 2.99 -23.22
C VAL A 296 -16.95 3.42 -24.69
N GLY A 297 -17.05 2.45 -25.61
CA GLY A 297 -17.21 2.75 -27.04
C GLY A 297 -18.64 3.15 -27.36
N ASP A 298 -18.86 3.87 -28.47
CA ASP A 298 -20.20 4.27 -28.92
C ASP A 298 -21.14 3.06 -29.06
N GLU A 299 -20.60 1.91 -29.45
CA GLU A 299 -21.31 0.64 -29.58
C GLU A 299 -21.84 0.09 -28.23
N ASP A 300 -21.17 0.40 -27.14
CA ASP A 300 -21.45 -0.12 -25.80
C ASP A 300 -22.35 0.82 -24.99
N VAL A 301 -22.46 2.10 -25.38
CA VAL A 301 -23.30 3.11 -24.70
C VAL A 301 -24.73 2.60 -24.49
N PRO A 302 -25.46 2.10 -25.51
CA PRO A 302 -26.83 1.66 -25.30
C PRO A 302 -26.95 0.50 -24.31
N ALA A 303 -25.94 -0.38 -24.24
CA ALA A 303 -25.94 -1.51 -23.31
C ALA A 303 -25.68 -1.05 -21.88
N LEU A 304 -24.72 -0.13 -21.68
CA LEU A 304 -24.41 0.43 -20.36
C LEU A 304 -25.57 1.28 -19.83
N GLU A 305 -26.16 2.13 -20.67
CA GLU A 305 -27.33 2.95 -20.29
C GLU A 305 -28.54 2.09 -19.91
N ARG A 306 -28.78 0.97 -20.62
CA ARG A 306 -29.82 0.00 -20.24
C ARG A 306 -29.52 -0.64 -18.88
N MET A 307 -28.27 -1.02 -18.63
CA MET A 307 -27.86 -1.54 -17.33
C MET A 307 -28.14 -0.52 -16.23
N PHE A 308 -27.69 0.74 -16.39
CA PHE A 308 -27.93 1.81 -15.43
C PHE A 308 -29.42 2.03 -15.16
N GLY A 309 -30.23 2.12 -16.23
CA GLY A 309 -31.68 2.23 -16.11
C GLY A 309 -32.31 1.07 -15.32
N SER A 310 -31.90 -0.17 -15.59
CA SER A 310 -32.39 -1.36 -14.87
C SER A 310 -31.98 -1.37 -13.38
N LEU A 311 -30.85 -0.75 -13.06
CA LEU A 311 -30.35 -0.59 -11.69
C LEU A 311 -30.98 0.61 -10.94
N GLY A 312 -31.88 1.35 -11.58
CA GLY A 312 -32.59 2.48 -10.98
C GLY A 312 -31.96 3.86 -11.20
N PHE A 313 -30.92 3.95 -12.04
CA PHE A 313 -30.33 5.24 -12.41
C PHE A 313 -31.11 5.92 -13.53
N VAL A 314 -31.23 7.24 -13.44
CA VAL A 314 -31.83 8.07 -14.48
C VAL A 314 -30.79 9.03 -15.05
N ARG A 315 -30.88 9.30 -16.35
CA ARG A 315 -30.01 10.28 -17.01
C ARG A 315 -30.45 11.69 -16.66
N THR A 316 -29.67 12.39 -15.86
CA THR A 316 -30.01 13.74 -15.36
C THR A 316 -29.29 14.86 -16.08
N GLY A 317 -28.16 14.56 -16.73
CA GLY A 317 -27.33 15.58 -17.39
C GLY A 317 -26.71 15.08 -18.69
N ILE A 318 -26.61 15.98 -19.66
CA ILE A 318 -25.89 15.76 -20.93
C ILE A 318 -24.87 16.89 -21.06
N HIS A 319 -23.62 16.55 -21.32
CA HIS A 319 -22.59 17.56 -21.56
C HIS A 319 -22.88 18.28 -22.89
N PRO A 320 -22.80 19.63 -22.96
CA PRO A 320 -23.27 20.40 -24.11
C PRO A 320 -22.52 20.13 -25.42
N THR A 321 -21.22 19.78 -25.34
CA THR A 321 -20.36 19.59 -26.52
C THR A 321 -19.68 18.22 -26.61
N LYS A 322 -19.76 17.39 -25.57
CA LYS A 322 -19.02 16.13 -25.46
C LYS A 322 -20.04 14.99 -25.38
N ALA A 323 -19.65 13.83 -25.88
CA ALA A 323 -20.36 12.56 -25.75
C ALA A 323 -20.20 12.03 -24.31
N VAL A 324 -20.65 12.83 -23.35
CA VAL A 324 -20.57 12.56 -21.91
C VAL A 324 -21.94 12.79 -21.30
N SER A 325 -22.36 11.88 -20.42
CA SER A 325 -23.63 12.04 -19.71
C SER A 325 -23.55 11.64 -18.25
N ARG A 326 -24.36 12.33 -17.45
CA ARG A 326 -24.50 12.14 -16.01
C ARG A 326 -25.76 11.33 -15.73
N TRP A 327 -25.60 10.31 -14.89
CA TRP A 327 -26.64 9.42 -14.41
C TRP A 327 -26.69 9.47 -12.89
N GLN A 328 -27.90 9.49 -12.32
CA GLN A 328 -28.09 9.64 -10.87
C GLN A 328 -29.14 8.68 -10.31
N ALA A 329 -28.91 8.25 -9.07
CA ALA A 329 -29.85 7.57 -8.19
C ALA A 329 -29.50 7.91 -6.74
N GLY A 330 -30.45 8.45 -5.98
CA GLY A 330 -30.16 9.02 -4.66
C GLY A 330 -29.03 10.06 -4.73
N SER A 331 -27.98 9.86 -3.94
CA SER A 331 -26.77 10.71 -3.92
C SER A 331 -25.66 10.27 -4.88
N VAL A 332 -25.84 9.16 -5.61
CA VAL A 332 -24.79 8.57 -6.44
C VAL A 332 -24.77 9.24 -7.81
N ASN A 333 -23.59 9.67 -8.26
CA ASN A 333 -23.37 10.14 -9.62
C ASN A 333 -22.49 9.17 -10.41
N LEU A 334 -22.96 8.75 -11.58
CA LEU A 334 -22.18 7.99 -12.55
C LEU A 334 -22.02 8.82 -13.83
N VAL A 335 -20.81 8.86 -14.37
CA VAL A 335 -20.49 9.58 -15.61
C VAL A 335 -20.16 8.56 -16.69
N VAL A 336 -20.86 8.63 -17.82
CA VAL A 336 -20.56 7.81 -19.00
C VAL A 336 -19.82 8.68 -20.01
N ASN A 337 -18.57 8.35 -20.28
CA ASN A 337 -17.71 9.04 -21.24
C ASN A 337 -17.47 8.18 -22.49
N ALA A 338 -18.08 8.59 -23.60
CA ALA A 338 -17.97 7.95 -24.91
C ALA A 338 -17.21 8.83 -25.92
N GLN A 339 -16.31 9.69 -25.44
CA GLN A 339 -15.50 10.51 -26.35
C GLN A 339 -14.63 9.65 -27.27
N ALA A 340 -14.50 10.09 -28.52
CA ALA A 340 -13.68 9.45 -29.54
C ALA A 340 -12.18 9.83 -29.42
N GLU A 341 -11.86 10.81 -28.59
CA GLU A 341 -10.51 11.32 -28.33
C GLU A 341 -10.36 11.74 -26.86
N GLY A 342 -9.11 11.97 -26.44
CA GLY A 342 -8.75 12.33 -25.07
C GLY A 342 -8.56 11.11 -24.15
N PHE A 343 -8.26 11.37 -22.87
CA PHE A 343 -7.88 10.30 -21.94
C PHE A 343 -8.89 9.14 -21.84
N GLY A 344 -10.20 9.43 -21.82
CA GLY A 344 -11.20 8.35 -21.76
C GLY A 344 -11.04 7.37 -22.92
N HIS A 345 -10.84 7.90 -24.13
CA HIS A 345 -10.53 7.10 -25.31
C HIS A 345 -9.22 6.32 -25.16
N ASP A 346 -8.12 6.97 -24.78
CA ASP A 346 -6.81 6.33 -24.64
C ASP A 346 -6.84 5.22 -23.57
N PHE A 347 -7.51 5.48 -22.44
CA PHE A 347 -7.71 4.51 -21.38
C PHE A 347 -8.54 3.33 -21.87
N ARG A 348 -9.61 3.57 -22.64
CA ARG A 348 -10.39 2.48 -23.26
C ARG A 348 -9.60 1.69 -24.29
N VAL A 349 -8.73 2.31 -25.07
CA VAL A 349 -7.87 1.59 -26.03
C VAL A 349 -6.97 0.58 -25.31
N ALA A 350 -6.45 0.95 -24.14
CA ALA A 350 -5.67 0.05 -23.31
C ALA A 350 -6.54 -0.95 -22.53
N HIS A 351 -7.63 -0.52 -21.90
CA HIS A 351 -8.36 -1.27 -20.88
C HIS A 351 -9.76 -1.73 -21.30
N GLY A 352 -10.22 -1.46 -22.52
CA GLY A 352 -11.61 -1.66 -22.92
C GLY A 352 -12.62 -0.88 -22.06
N PRO A 353 -13.92 -1.25 -22.09
CA PRO A 353 -14.96 -0.65 -21.25
C PRO A 353 -14.64 -0.73 -19.75
N SER A 354 -14.38 0.39 -19.09
CA SER A 354 -13.79 0.36 -17.75
C SER A 354 -14.14 1.60 -16.92
N ILE A 355 -13.90 1.52 -15.61
CA ILE A 355 -13.92 2.69 -14.73
C ILE A 355 -12.57 3.40 -14.90
N CYS A 356 -12.59 4.60 -15.49
CA CYS A 356 -11.38 5.35 -15.83
C CYS A 356 -11.08 6.47 -14.85
N ALA A 357 -12.05 6.90 -14.03
CA ALA A 357 -11.79 7.87 -12.97
C ALA A 357 -12.80 7.79 -11.81
N VAL A 358 -12.38 8.35 -10.67
CA VAL A 358 -13.21 8.55 -9.47
C VAL A 358 -13.05 9.99 -9.00
N GLY A 359 -14.15 10.67 -8.73
CA GLY A 359 -14.16 11.98 -8.09
C GLY A 359 -14.27 11.87 -6.58
N LEU A 360 -13.36 12.52 -5.84
CA LEU A 360 -13.37 12.56 -4.39
C LEU A 360 -13.58 13.99 -3.90
N VAL A 361 -14.56 14.17 -3.02
CA VAL A 361 -14.74 15.43 -2.30
C VAL A 361 -13.78 15.48 -1.13
N VAL A 362 -13.03 16.57 -1.05
CA VAL A 362 -12.07 16.86 0.01
C VAL A 362 -12.32 18.28 0.57
N PRO A 363 -12.01 18.53 1.85
CA PRO A 363 -12.17 19.85 2.47
C PRO A 363 -11.34 20.93 1.77
N ASP A 364 -10.13 20.58 1.33
CA ASP A 364 -9.20 21.50 0.67
C ASP A 364 -8.44 20.73 -0.41
N ARG A 365 -8.80 20.96 -1.67
CA ARG A 365 -8.20 20.26 -2.82
C ARG A 365 -6.75 20.67 -3.05
N ASP A 366 -6.39 21.92 -2.75
CA ASP A 366 -5.05 22.45 -3.00
C ASP A 366 -4.08 21.92 -1.93
N ALA A 367 -4.55 21.79 -0.68
CA ALA A 367 -3.79 21.11 0.37
C ALA A 367 -3.52 19.63 0.04
N VAL A 368 -4.50 18.91 -0.50
CA VAL A 368 -4.32 17.51 -0.92
C VAL A 368 -3.36 17.42 -2.12
N ALA A 369 -3.46 18.34 -3.09
CA ALA A 369 -2.52 18.40 -4.22
C ALA A 369 -1.08 18.69 -3.77
N ALA A 370 -0.89 19.65 -2.85
CA ALA A 370 0.41 19.95 -2.26
C ALA A 370 0.99 18.76 -1.49
N ARG A 371 0.13 18.02 -0.77
CA ARG A 371 0.51 16.76 -0.11
C ARG A 371 0.92 15.69 -1.13
N ALA A 372 0.15 15.51 -2.20
CA ALA A 372 0.47 14.57 -3.27
C ALA A 372 1.85 14.87 -3.90
N ALA A 373 2.12 16.14 -4.19
CA ALA A 373 3.41 16.58 -4.72
C ALA A 373 4.56 16.27 -3.74
N HIS A 374 4.37 16.55 -2.44
CA HIS A 374 5.34 16.17 -1.41
C HIS A 374 5.58 14.66 -1.39
N LEU A 375 4.54 13.83 -1.54
CA LEU A 375 4.64 12.37 -1.56
C LEU A 375 5.16 11.79 -2.90
N GLY A 376 5.54 12.64 -3.86
CA GLY A 376 5.99 12.20 -5.19
C GLY A 376 4.88 11.55 -6.02
N ILE A 377 3.62 11.85 -5.72
CA ILE A 377 2.46 11.41 -6.50
C ILE A 377 2.25 12.42 -7.63
N ARG A 378 2.25 11.92 -8.87
CA ARG A 378 2.14 12.77 -10.07
C ARG A 378 0.71 13.27 -10.23
N THR A 379 0.57 14.59 -10.35
CA THR A 379 -0.60 15.24 -10.92
C THR A 379 -0.63 15.00 -12.43
N VAL A 380 -1.82 14.97 -13.01
CA VAL A 380 -2.00 15.04 -14.46
C VAL A 380 -2.19 16.51 -14.82
N ASP A 381 -1.39 17.00 -15.77
CA ASP A 381 -1.46 18.38 -16.22
C ASP A 381 -2.83 18.68 -16.87
N ASP A 382 -3.34 19.90 -16.69
CA ASP A 382 -4.68 20.34 -17.12
C ASP A 382 -4.96 20.14 -18.63
N GLY A 383 -3.92 20.01 -19.46
CA GLY A 383 -4.05 19.72 -20.89
C GLY A 383 -4.32 18.25 -21.24
N ASP A 384 -4.00 17.33 -20.31
CA ASP A 384 -4.21 15.88 -20.43
C ASP A 384 -5.36 15.37 -19.53
N ALA A 385 -5.94 16.25 -18.69
CA ALA A 385 -7.07 15.93 -17.83
C ALA A 385 -8.35 15.72 -18.68
N PRO A 386 -9.03 14.56 -18.57
CA PRO A 386 -10.22 14.25 -19.35
C PRO A 386 -11.35 15.22 -18.99
N GLY A 387 -12.10 15.65 -20.00
CA GLY A 387 -13.30 16.43 -19.76
C GLY A 387 -13.05 17.91 -19.46
N ASN A 388 -11.82 18.44 -19.46
CA ASN A 388 -11.53 19.83 -19.05
C ASN A 388 -12.15 20.19 -17.69
N LEU A 389 -12.38 19.20 -16.82
CA LEU A 389 -12.77 19.47 -15.45
C LEU A 389 -11.65 20.33 -14.85
N ALA A 390 -11.94 21.56 -14.43
CA ALA A 390 -10.98 22.52 -13.90
C ALA A 390 -10.47 22.14 -12.50
N PHE A 391 -10.32 20.84 -12.23
CA PHE A 391 -9.98 20.24 -10.95
C PHE A 391 -8.70 19.42 -11.09
N PRO A 392 -7.78 19.50 -10.11
CA PRO A 392 -6.58 18.67 -10.11
C PRO A 392 -6.93 17.18 -10.14
N ALA A 393 -6.27 16.43 -11.01
CA ALA A 393 -6.38 14.98 -11.08
C ALA A 393 -5.04 14.31 -10.72
N LEU A 394 -5.11 13.24 -9.94
CA LEU A 394 -3.97 12.39 -9.58
C LEU A 394 -4.03 11.07 -10.34
N ARG A 395 -2.86 10.51 -10.68
CA ARG A 395 -2.82 9.14 -11.23
C ARG A 395 -3.14 8.12 -10.14
N GLY A 396 -4.18 7.34 -10.38
CA GLY A 396 -4.69 6.26 -9.55
C GLY A 396 -4.46 4.87 -10.14
N ILE A 397 -5.22 3.92 -9.61
CA ILE A 397 -5.05 2.48 -9.87
C ILE A 397 -5.14 2.17 -11.35
N GLY A 398 -4.17 1.42 -11.88
CA GLY A 398 -4.15 1.03 -13.29
C GLY A 398 -4.00 2.19 -14.27
N GLY A 399 -3.59 3.38 -13.80
CA GLY A 399 -3.53 4.60 -14.62
C GLY A 399 -4.85 5.38 -14.68
N SER A 400 -5.89 4.95 -13.95
CA SER A 400 -7.12 5.72 -13.75
C SER A 400 -6.84 7.07 -13.08
N LEU A 401 -7.83 7.96 -13.03
CA LEU A 401 -7.69 9.25 -12.37
C LEU A 401 -8.46 9.33 -11.05
N VAL A 402 -7.90 10.08 -10.11
CA VAL A 402 -8.57 10.50 -8.88
C VAL A 402 -8.69 12.02 -8.91
N TYR A 403 -9.90 12.54 -9.15
CA TYR A 403 -10.16 13.97 -9.14
C TYR A 403 -10.35 14.49 -7.72
N LEU A 404 -9.76 15.64 -7.42
CA LEU A 404 -9.89 16.33 -6.15
C LEU A 404 -10.90 17.47 -6.27
N ILE A 405 -12.04 17.33 -5.61
CA ILE A 405 -13.15 18.28 -5.67
C ILE A 405 -13.26 18.99 -4.32
N GLY A 406 -13.24 20.31 -4.31
CA GLY A 406 -13.49 21.09 -3.09
C GLY A 406 -14.94 20.91 -2.63
N ALA A 407 -15.17 20.80 -1.32
CA ALA A 407 -16.52 20.61 -0.77
C ALA A 407 -17.53 21.68 -1.24
N ASP A 408 -17.07 22.92 -1.39
CA ASP A 408 -17.89 24.06 -1.85
C ASP A 408 -18.04 24.13 -3.38
N ASP A 409 -17.32 23.30 -4.13
CA ASP A 409 -17.29 23.34 -5.60
C ASP A 409 -18.24 22.31 -6.25
N VAL A 410 -18.83 21.39 -5.48
CA VAL A 410 -19.57 20.24 -6.03
C VAL A 410 -20.75 20.66 -6.91
N ASP A 411 -21.61 21.56 -6.41
CA ASP A 411 -22.80 21.99 -7.17
C ASP A 411 -22.38 22.81 -8.40
N ALA A 412 -21.40 23.70 -8.24
CA ALA A 412 -20.87 24.52 -9.33
C ALA A 412 -20.23 23.68 -10.44
N MET A 413 -19.50 22.60 -10.08
CA MET A 413 -18.96 21.64 -11.04
C MET A 413 -20.08 21.06 -11.90
N TRP A 414 -21.10 20.49 -11.26
CA TRP A 414 -22.17 19.83 -11.99
C TRP A 414 -22.99 20.78 -12.88
N ASP A 415 -23.30 21.98 -12.38
CA ASP A 415 -24.06 22.99 -13.11
C ASP A 415 -23.30 23.55 -14.32
N SER A 416 -21.97 23.63 -14.23
CA SER A 416 -21.13 24.12 -15.32
C SER A 416 -20.90 23.08 -16.44
N GLU A 417 -20.85 21.81 -16.09
CA GLU A 417 -20.47 20.72 -17.00
C GLU A 417 -21.67 20.09 -17.74
N PHE A 418 -22.86 20.08 -17.13
CA PHE A 418 -24.00 19.34 -17.68
C PHE A 418 -25.25 20.21 -17.84
N THR A 419 -25.90 20.08 -19.00
CA THR A 419 -27.26 20.58 -19.20
C THR A 419 -28.27 19.59 -18.61
N PRO A 420 -29.15 20.00 -17.69
CA PRO A 420 -30.16 19.12 -17.09
C PRO A 420 -31.14 18.56 -18.13
N THR A 421 -31.50 17.28 -18.01
CA THR A 421 -32.51 16.62 -18.85
C THR A 421 -33.94 16.83 -18.36
N GLY A 422 -34.10 17.27 -17.09
CA GLY A 422 -35.40 17.33 -16.41
C GLY A 422 -35.89 15.99 -15.86
N ALA A 423 -35.07 14.93 -15.93
CA ALA A 423 -35.41 13.64 -15.31
C ALA A 423 -35.54 13.77 -13.79
N VAL A 424 -36.55 13.10 -13.23
CA VAL A 424 -36.77 13.03 -11.78
C VAL A 424 -35.96 11.87 -11.22
N VAL A 425 -35.08 12.17 -10.27
CA VAL A 425 -34.31 11.16 -9.53
C VAL A 425 -35.23 10.55 -8.47
N ASP A 426 -35.17 9.22 -8.32
CA ASP A 426 -35.86 8.52 -7.24
C ASP A 426 -35.34 9.04 -5.87
N ASP A 427 -36.27 9.44 -5.00
CA ASP A 427 -35.98 9.91 -3.64
C ASP A 427 -35.52 8.77 -2.72
N ALA A 428 -35.63 7.51 -3.16
CA ALA A 428 -35.16 6.36 -2.39
C ALA A 428 -33.64 6.46 -2.13
N PRO A 429 -33.19 6.51 -0.86
CA PRO A 429 -31.79 6.72 -0.53
C PRO A 429 -30.87 5.69 -1.18
N LEU A 430 -29.81 6.19 -1.81
CA LEU A 430 -28.73 5.41 -2.38
C LEU A 430 -27.43 6.23 -2.27
N SER A 431 -26.35 5.62 -1.83
CA SER A 431 -25.02 6.24 -1.72
C SER A 431 -23.93 5.22 -2.07
N ILE A 432 -22.71 5.68 -2.33
CA ILE A 432 -21.57 4.77 -2.53
C ILE A 432 -21.10 4.29 -1.14
N ASP A 433 -21.13 2.97 -0.90
CA ASP A 433 -20.59 2.35 0.32
C ASP A 433 -19.08 2.18 0.23
N HIS A 434 -18.61 1.54 -0.85
CA HIS A 434 -17.18 1.32 -1.07
C HIS A 434 -16.84 1.10 -2.55
N LEU A 435 -15.57 1.33 -2.87
CA LEU A 435 -14.99 1.08 -4.18
C LEU A 435 -14.06 -0.12 -4.11
N ALA A 436 -14.21 -1.09 -4.99
CA ALA A 436 -13.36 -2.26 -5.01
C ALA A 436 -12.47 -2.28 -6.24
N ALA A 437 -11.17 -2.34 -5.99
CA ALA A 437 -10.16 -2.42 -7.02
C ALA A 437 -9.46 -3.78 -6.99
N VAL A 438 -9.05 -4.20 -8.17
CA VAL A 438 -8.14 -5.33 -8.37
C VAL A 438 -6.81 -4.77 -8.88
N VAL A 439 -5.71 -5.20 -8.28
CA VAL A 439 -4.37 -4.72 -8.60
C VAL A 439 -3.42 -5.89 -8.86
N ARG A 440 -2.31 -5.61 -9.55
CA ARG A 440 -1.20 -6.57 -9.62
C ARG A 440 -0.69 -6.86 -8.23
N ILE A 441 -0.30 -8.10 -7.97
CA ILE A 441 0.20 -8.49 -6.65
C ILE A 441 1.47 -7.73 -6.27
N GLU A 442 2.27 -7.37 -7.26
CA GLU A 442 3.49 -6.60 -7.10
C GLU A 442 3.22 -5.12 -6.75
N GLU A 443 2.06 -4.58 -7.13
CA GLU A 443 1.63 -3.21 -6.84
C GLU A 443 0.74 -3.10 -5.59
N TYR A 444 0.37 -4.23 -5.01
CA TYR A 444 -0.58 -4.30 -3.89
C TYR A 444 -0.15 -3.42 -2.71
N LEU A 445 1.13 -3.47 -2.34
CA LEU A 445 1.68 -2.65 -1.25
C LEU A 445 1.83 -1.17 -1.68
N SER A 446 2.12 -0.89 -2.95
CA SER A 446 2.18 0.47 -3.50
C SER A 446 0.85 1.20 -3.34
N TRP A 447 -0.25 0.53 -3.69
CA TRP A 447 -1.60 1.11 -3.59
C TRP A 447 -2.08 1.27 -2.15
N GLN A 448 -1.67 0.37 -1.24
CA GLN A 448 -1.90 0.59 0.20
C GLN A 448 -1.19 1.86 0.67
N LEU A 449 0.10 2.02 0.36
CA LEU A 449 0.85 3.21 0.73
C LEU A 449 0.22 4.47 0.13
N TYR A 450 -0.22 4.44 -1.13
CA TYR A 450 -0.89 5.56 -1.80
C TYR A 450 -2.08 6.06 -0.98
N TRP A 451 -3.04 5.18 -0.67
CA TRP A 451 -4.26 5.54 0.03
C TRP A 451 -4.02 5.95 1.48
N ARG A 452 -3.10 5.25 2.17
CA ARG A 452 -2.76 5.53 3.58
C ARG A 452 -1.97 6.83 3.73
N SER A 453 -0.96 7.06 2.90
CA SER A 453 -0.12 8.25 3.01
C SER A 453 -0.83 9.51 2.49
N LEU A 454 -1.56 9.44 1.39
CA LEU A 454 -2.21 10.62 0.80
C LEU A 454 -3.48 11.01 1.56
N PHE A 455 -4.40 10.07 1.75
CA PHE A 455 -5.73 10.33 2.30
C PHE A 455 -5.88 9.92 3.77
N GLY A 456 -4.85 9.34 4.38
CA GLY A 456 -4.91 8.93 5.79
C GLY A 456 -5.82 7.74 6.04
N LEU A 457 -6.15 6.93 5.01
CA LEU A 457 -6.99 5.76 5.20
C LEU A 457 -6.31 4.77 6.17
N GLN A 458 -7.12 4.12 6.98
CA GLN A 458 -6.72 3.09 7.93
C GLN A 458 -7.00 1.72 7.34
N GLN A 459 -6.09 0.78 7.57
CA GLN A 459 -6.28 -0.60 7.14
C GLN A 459 -7.03 -1.40 8.20
N SER A 460 -7.98 -2.23 7.77
CA SER A 460 -8.60 -3.26 8.62
C SER A 460 -7.88 -4.60 8.46
N PHE A 461 -8.44 -5.68 9.03
CA PHE A 461 -7.91 -7.02 8.83
C PHE A 461 -7.91 -7.40 7.33
N GLN A 462 -6.80 -7.95 6.84
CA GLN A 462 -6.68 -8.50 5.49
C GLN A 462 -7.40 -9.84 5.43
N ALA A 463 -8.31 -10.02 4.48
CA ALA A 463 -8.99 -11.28 4.25
C ALA A 463 -8.29 -12.12 3.17
N ASP A 464 -8.16 -13.42 3.46
CA ASP A 464 -7.71 -14.44 2.53
C ASP A 464 -8.94 -15.08 1.88
N VAL A 465 -9.30 -14.60 0.69
CA VAL A 465 -10.51 -15.02 -0.03
C VAL A 465 -10.21 -16.22 -0.93
N ILE A 466 -10.93 -17.32 -0.70
CA ILE A 466 -10.79 -18.54 -1.50
C ILE A 466 -11.59 -18.39 -2.80
N ASP A 467 -10.88 -18.19 -3.91
CA ASP A 467 -11.42 -18.29 -5.27
C ASP A 467 -11.34 -19.75 -5.76
N PRO A 468 -12.25 -20.23 -6.62
CA PRO A 468 -12.18 -21.59 -7.16
C PRO A 468 -10.85 -21.97 -7.82
N SER A 469 -10.09 -20.98 -8.28
CA SER A 469 -8.81 -21.17 -8.98
C SER A 469 -7.59 -20.70 -8.17
N GLY A 470 -7.74 -20.33 -6.90
CA GLY A 470 -6.62 -19.92 -6.05
C GLY A 470 -7.00 -18.97 -4.90
N LEU A 471 -6.00 -18.34 -4.29
CA LEU A 471 -6.21 -17.39 -3.20
C LEU A 471 -6.20 -15.95 -3.70
N VAL A 472 -7.14 -15.13 -3.23
CA VAL A 472 -7.17 -13.68 -3.45
C VAL A 472 -6.97 -12.98 -2.11
N LEU A 473 -5.94 -12.14 -2.02
CA LEU A 473 -5.73 -11.25 -0.89
C LEU A 473 -6.66 -10.05 -1.03
N SER A 474 -7.37 -9.70 0.04
CA SER A 474 -8.27 -8.54 0.07
C SER A 474 -7.95 -7.66 1.27
N GLN A 475 -7.50 -6.43 1.01
CA GLN A 475 -7.24 -5.42 2.03
C GLN A 475 -8.27 -4.30 1.96
N PRO A 476 -9.18 -4.19 2.93
CA PRO A 476 -10.02 -3.01 3.07
C PRO A 476 -9.24 -1.86 3.72
N LEU A 477 -9.46 -0.66 3.19
CA LEU A 477 -8.94 0.62 3.66
C LEU A 477 -10.12 1.58 3.84
N GLN A 478 -10.16 2.32 4.95
CA GLN A 478 -11.25 3.26 5.23
C GLN A 478 -10.81 4.54 5.91
N SER A 479 -11.52 5.64 5.67
CA SER A 479 -11.31 6.88 6.41
C SER A 479 -11.78 6.72 7.86
N ALA A 480 -11.30 7.57 8.76
CA ALA A 480 -11.62 7.48 10.19
C ALA A 480 -13.13 7.61 10.49
N ASP A 481 -13.86 8.33 9.64
CA ASP A 481 -15.32 8.51 9.69
C ASP A 481 -16.09 7.50 8.83
N GLY A 482 -15.39 6.60 8.12
CA GLY A 482 -15.98 5.60 7.24
C GLY A 482 -16.60 6.13 5.94
N ALA A 483 -16.46 7.43 5.62
CA ALA A 483 -17.05 8.06 4.44
C ALA A 483 -16.39 7.66 3.10
N LEU A 484 -15.10 7.28 3.11
CA LEU A 484 -14.43 6.65 1.99
C LEU A 484 -13.94 5.26 2.38
N ARG A 485 -14.35 4.26 1.61
CA ARG A 485 -13.92 2.87 1.74
C ARG A 485 -13.41 2.35 0.41
N VAL A 486 -12.23 1.74 0.42
CA VAL A 486 -11.59 1.13 -0.76
C VAL A 486 -11.12 -0.27 -0.40
N THR A 487 -11.49 -1.27 -1.20
CA THR A 487 -10.95 -2.62 -1.07
C THR A 487 -9.93 -2.89 -2.18
N LEU A 488 -8.74 -3.34 -1.81
CA LEU A 488 -7.68 -3.72 -2.74
C LEU A 488 -7.60 -5.24 -2.81
N ASN A 489 -7.76 -5.80 -4.00
CA ASN A 489 -7.74 -7.24 -4.23
C ASN A 489 -6.56 -7.62 -5.14
N ALA A 490 -5.82 -8.67 -4.79
CA ALA A 490 -4.70 -9.15 -5.59
C ALA A 490 -4.57 -10.68 -5.49
N SER A 491 -3.96 -11.31 -6.49
CA SER A 491 -3.70 -12.75 -6.47
C SER A 491 -2.45 -13.11 -7.25
N GLU A 492 -1.70 -14.09 -6.73
CA GLU A 492 -0.58 -14.75 -7.42
C GLU A 492 -1.06 -15.91 -8.31
N ALA A 493 -2.28 -16.40 -8.09
CA ALA A 493 -2.82 -17.54 -8.81
C ALA A 493 -3.46 -17.09 -10.13
N LEU A 494 -2.78 -17.36 -11.25
CA LEU A 494 -3.17 -16.97 -12.62
C LEU A 494 -4.62 -17.34 -12.98
N GLY A 495 -5.13 -18.44 -12.42
CA GLY A 495 -6.49 -18.89 -12.68
C GLY A 495 -7.58 -18.05 -12.01
N THR A 496 -7.27 -17.21 -11.02
CA THR A 496 -8.29 -16.48 -10.25
C THR A 496 -9.01 -15.40 -11.09
N LEU A 497 -10.22 -15.03 -10.69
CA LEU A 497 -10.93 -13.92 -11.32
C LEU A 497 -10.15 -12.59 -11.23
N SER A 498 -9.40 -12.38 -10.14
CA SER A 498 -8.53 -11.21 -9.96
C SER A 498 -7.39 -11.19 -10.98
N SER A 499 -6.62 -12.27 -11.13
CA SER A 499 -5.53 -12.32 -12.10
C SER A 499 -6.03 -12.18 -13.54
N ARG A 500 -7.16 -12.81 -13.88
CA ARG A 500 -7.77 -12.65 -15.21
C ARG A 500 -8.27 -11.23 -15.44
N PHE A 501 -8.84 -10.56 -14.44
CA PHE A 501 -9.21 -9.15 -14.56
C PHE A 501 -7.98 -8.30 -14.90
N VAL A 502 -6.85 -8.55 -14.23
CA VAL A 502 -5.58 -7.86 -14.51
C VAL A 502 -5.04 -8.18 -15.90
N GLU A 503 -5.20 -9.41 -16.42
CA GLU A 503 -4.77 -9.78 -17.78
C GLU A 503 -5.61 -9.14 -18.89
N HIS A 504 -6.92 -8.96 -18.68
CA HIS A 504 -7.82 -8.32 -19.65
C HIS A 504 -7.77 -6.78 -19.61
N ASN A 505 -7.06 -6.23 -18.64
CA ASN A 505 -6.74 -4.81 -18.51
C ASN A 505 -5.22 -4.63 -18.71
N VAL A 506 -4.74 -3.43 -18.97
CA VAL A 506 -3.29 -3.16 -18.91
C VAL A 506 -2.89 -2.93 -17.44
N GLY A 507 -3.12 -3.93 -16.59
CA GLY A 507 -2.87 -3.87 -15.14
C GLY A 507 -4.12 -3.85 -14.26
N GLY A 508 -4.03 -3.18 -13.11
CA GLY A 508 -5.14 -3.07 -12.17
C GLY A 508 -6.30 -2.19 -12.66
N GLY A 509 -7.37 -2.12 -11.88
CA GLY A 509 -8.54 -1.27 -12.14
C GLY A 509 -9.65 -1.48 -11.12
N TYR A 510 -10.66 -0.61 -11.14
CA TYR A 510 -11.85 -0.80 -10.32
C TYR A 510 -12.75 -1.88 -10.91
N GLN A 511 -13.09 -2.88 -10.11
CA GLN A 511 -13.91 -4.02 -10.52
C GLN A 511 -15.36 -3.85 -10.11
N HIS A 512 -15.65 -3.29 -8.94
CA HIS A 512 -17.04 -3.02 -8.57
C HIS A 512 -17.21 -1.79 -7.69
N ILE A 513 -18.44 -1.31 -7.70
CA ILE A 513 -18.92 -0.18 -6.90
C ILE A 513 -20.04 -0.73 -6.03
N ALA A 514 -19.90 -0.62 -4.72
CA ALA A 514 -20.94 -1.00 -3.77
C ALA A 514 -21.80 0.21 -3.42
N LEU A 515 -23.11 0.02 -3.43
CA LEU A 515 -24.11 1.06 -3.23
C LEU A 515 -24.98 0.73 -2.01
N ALA A 516 -24.95 1.59 -0.99
CA ALA A 516 -25.73 1.42 0.22
C ALA A 516 -27.19 1.83 0.01
N THR A 517 -28.12 0.99 0.47
CA THR A 517 -29.57 1.22 0.45
C THR A 517 -30.17 0.84 1.81
N PRO A 518 -31.21 1.54 2.30
CA PRO A 518 -31.83 1.24 3.60
C PRO A 518 -32.78 0.03 3.58
N ASP A 519 -33.19 -0.44 2.39
CA ASP A 519 -34.01 -1.64 2.22
C ASP A 519 -33.61 -2.34 0.91
N LEU A 520 -32.80 -3.38 1.03
CA LEU A 520 -32.25 -4.14 -0.10
C LEU A 520 -33.32 -5.04 -0.74
N LEU A 521 -34.28 -5.54 0.02
CA LEU A 521 -35.37 -6.37 -0.52
C LEU A 521 -36.28 -5.54 -1.43
N ALA A 522 -36.69 -4.35 -0.96
CA ALA A 522 -37.47 -3.41 -1.78
C ALA A 522 -36.70 -2.94 -3.01
N ARG A 523 -35.40 -2.63 -2.85
CA ARG A 523 -34.52 -2.26 -3.97
C ARG A 523 -34.42 -3.38 -5.00
N THR A 524 -34.21 -4.63 -4.55
CA THR A 524 -34.15 -5.80 -5.43
C THR A 524 -35.45 -5.99 -6.21
N ALA A 525 -36.60 -5.82 -5.56
CA ALA A 525 -37.90 -5.91 -6.22
C ALA A 525 -38.08 -4.84 -7.31
N SER A 526 -37.64 -3.60 -7.05
CA SER A 526 -37.67 -2.51 -8.03
C SER A 526 -36.75 -2.79 -9.22
N MET A 527 -35.52 -3.23 -8.96
CA MET A 527 -34.54 -3.58 -9.99
C MET A 527 -35.01 -4.74 -10.86
N ALA A 528 -35.68 -5.74 -10.28
CA ALA A 528 -36.26 -6.86 -11.02
C ALA A 528 -37.37 -6.39 -11.99
N GLN A 529 -38.19 -5.41 -11.60
CA GLN A 529 -39.18 -4.80 -12.50
C GLN A 529 -38.54 -4.01 -13.65
N GLY A 530 -37.37 -3.40 -13.39
CA GLY A 530 -36.53 -2.74 -14.39
C GLY A 530 -35.74 -3.70 -15.31
N GLY A 531 -35.81 -5.01 -15.05
CA GLY A 531 -35.10 -6.03 -15.83
C GLY A 531 -33.61 -6.16 -15.49
N ALA A 532 -33.20 -5.78 -14.27
CA ALA A 532 -31.82 -5.89 -13.84
C ALA A 532 -31.34 -7.35 -13.84
N GLU A 533 -30.18 -7.59 -14.42
CA GLU A 533 -29.53 -8.89 -14.37
C GLU A 533 -28.72 -9.04 -13.07
N ILE A 534 -29.21 -9.86 -12.15
CA ILE A 534 -28.57 -10.16 -10.86
C ILE A 534 -27.78 -11.47 -10.93
N LEU A 535 -26.70 -11.55 -10.14
CA LEU A 535 -25.89 -12.75 -9.96
C LEU A 535 -26.68 -13.83 -9.19
N PRO A 536 -26.93 -15.01 -9.78
CA PRO A 536 -27.67 -16.05 -9.08
C PRO A 536 -26.83 -16.72 -7.99
N ILE A 537 -27.50 -17.02 -6.88
CA ILE A 537 -26.90 -17.71 -5.74
C ILE A 537 -27.39 -19.18 -5.72
N PRO A 538 -26.51 -20.15 -5.43
CA PRO A 538 -26.92 -21.54 -5.25
C PRO A 538 -27.91 -21.69 -4.09
N ALA A 539 -29.00 -22.44 -4.27
CA ALA A 539 -30.04 -22.62 -3.24
C ALA A 539 -29.49 -23.16 -1.90
N ASN A 540 -28.46 -24.01 -1.95
CA ASN A 540 -27.81 -24.57 -0.76
C ASN A 540 -27.08 -23.52 0.09
N TYR A 541 -26.77 -22.34 -0.45
CA TYR A 541 -26.23 -21.23 0.35
C TYR A 541 -27.25 -20.75 1.38
N HIS A 542 -28.51 -20.54 0.97
CA HIS A 542 -29.58 -20.06 1.86
C HIS A 542 -29.93 -21.07 2.95
N ASP A 543 -29.86 -22.37 2.63
CA ASP A 543 -29.99 -23.44 3.62
C ASP A 543 -28.86 -23.39 4.66
N ASP A 544 -27.61 -23.15 4.23
CA ASP A 544 -26.44 -23.03 5.12
C ASP A 544 -26.54 -21.82 6.05
N ILE A 545 -26.82 -20.63 5.52
CA ILE A 545 -26.91 -19.42 6.35
C ILE A 545 -28.11 -19.47 7.30
N ALA A 546 -29.22 -20.11 6.93
CA ALA A 546 -30.36 -20.29 7.82
C ALA A 546 -29.98 -21.16 9.03
N ALA A 547 -29.24 -22.25 8.80
CA ALA A 547 -28.74 -23.10 9.88
C ALA A 547 -27.65 -22.40 10.71
N ARG A 548 -26.74 -21.67 10.07
CA ARG A 548 -25.59 -21.00 10.70
C ARG A 548 -26.02 -19.83 11.59
N PHE A 549 -26.96 -19.01 11.13
CA PHE A 549 -27.39 -17.78 11.82
C PHE A 549 -28.77 -17.90 12.48
N GLY A 550 -29.44 -19.05 12.36
CA GLY A 550 -30.76 -19.29 12.96
C GLY A 550 -31.88 -18.49 12.33
N LEU A 551 -31.84 -18.27 11.00
CA LEU A 551 -32.87 -17.53 10.27
C LEU A 551 -34.17 -18.37 10.19
N ASP A 552 -35.32 -17.72 10.35
CA ASP A 552 -36.61 -18.38 10.13
C ASP A 552 -36.87 -18.67 8.64
N ASP A 553 -37.79 -19.59 8.35
CA ASP A 553 -38.11 -20.00 6.97
C ASP A 553 -38.54 -18.80 6.11
N ARG A 554 -39.25 -17.83 6.69
CA ARG A 554 -39.75 -16.66 5.96
C ARG A 554 -38.59 -15.76 5.52
N ARG A 555 -37.63 -15.48 6.40
CA ARG A 555 -36.44 -14.68 6.10
C ARG A 555 -35.55 -15.42 5.11
N ARG A 556 -35.31 -16.72 5.31
CA ARG A 556 -34.56 -17.56 4.36
C ARG A 556 -35.16 -17.49 2.96
N ASP A 557 -36.46 -17.74 2.84
CA ASP A 557 -37.15 -17.79 1.54
C ASP A 557 -37.16 -16.43 0.84
N ALA A 558 -37.30 -15.34 1.59
CA ALA A 558 -37.21 -13.98 1.06
C ALA A 558 -35.81 -13.68 0.49
N LEU A 559 -34.75 -14.03 1.23
CA LEU A 559 -33.36 -13.84 0.77
C LEU A 559 -33.03 -14.73 -0.43
N ALA A 560 -33.52 -15.98 -0.43
CA ALA A 560 -33.33 -16.94 -1.52
C ALA A 560 -34.00 -16.46 -2.81
N GLN A 561 -35.26 -16.03 -2.73
CA GLN A 561 -35.98 -15.49 -3.88
C GLN A 561 -35.33 -14.24 -4.47
N ALA A 562 -34.73 -13.41 -3.61
CA ALA A 562 -34.06 -12.18 -4.01
C ALA A 562 -32.59 -12.35 -4.44
N ASN A 563 -32.01 -13.56 -4.32
CA ASN A 563 -30.56 -13.80 -4.52
C ASN A 563 -29.69 -12.87 -3.65
N ILE A 564 -30.05 -12.69 -2.38
CA ILE A 564 -29.32 -11.86 -1.43
C ILE A 564 -28.39 -12.74 -0.58
N PHE A 565 -27.13 -12.32 -0.48
CA PHE A 565 -26.16 -12.83 0.49
C PHE A 565 -26.41 -12.20 1.87
N TYR A 566 -26.09 -12.92 2.92
CA TYR A 566 -26.23 -12.49 4.31
C TYR A 566 -24.97 -12.81 5.10
N ASP A 567 -24.56 -11.90 5.96
CA ASP A 567 -23.57 -12.12 7.01
C ASP A 567 -24.05 -11.43 8.29
N ALA A 568 -23.57 -11.91 9.44
CA ALA A 568 -23.83 -11.27 10.71
C ALA A 568 -22.59 -11.38 11.60
N ASP A 569 -22.34 -10.33 12.38
CA ASP A 569 -21.23 -10.32 13.32
C ASP A 569 -21.63 -10.82 14.72
N GLY A 570 -20.63 -10.96 15.60
CA GLY A 570 -20.85 -11.40 16.98
C GLY A 570 -21.49 -10.34 17.89
N ASN A 571 -21.66 -9.12 17.40
CA ASN A 571 -22.20 -7.98 18.16
C ASN A 571 -23.69 -7.73 17.86
N GLY A 572 -24.28 -8.53 16.97
CA GLY A 572 -25.69 -8.43 16.58
C GLY A 572 -25.94 -7.56 15.36
N GLY A 573 -24.88 -7.09 14.68
CA GLY A 573 -25.00 -6.42 13.40
C GLY A 573 -25.16 -7.43 12.25
N ASP A 574 -25.95 -7.08 11.24
CA ASP A 574 -26.13 -7.87 10.03
C ASP A 574 -25.84 -7.08 8.75
N TYR A 575 -25.55 -7.84 7.69
CA TYR A 575 -25.10 -7.32 6.42
C TYR A 575 -25.68 -8.11 5.27
N LEU A 576 -26.39 -7.42 4.39
CA LEU A 576 -27.00 -8.02 3.21
C LEU A 576 -26.29 -7.50 1.96
N GLN A 577 -26.04 -8.38 0.99
CA GLN A 577 -25.34 -8.04 -0.26
C GLN A 577 -26.07 -8.63 -1.47
N LEU A 578 -26.21 -7.84 -2.51
CA LEU A 578 -26.74 -8.23 -3.82
C LEU A 578 -25.75 -7.81 -4.89
N TYR A 579 -25.47 -8.68 -5.87
CA TYR A 579 -24.52 -8.37 -6.93
C TYR A 579 -25.20 -8.37 -8.29
N SER A 580 -24.95 -7.35 -9.11
CA SER A 580 -25.32 -7.38 -10.53
C SER A 580 -24.44 -8.37 -11.31
N ARG A 581 -24.89 -8.78 -12.49
CA ARG A 581 -23.98 -9.36 -13.49
C ARG A 581 -22.97 -8.32 -13.96
N ALA A 582 -21.80 -8.80 -14.38
CA ALA A 582 -20.71 -7.94 -14.83
C ALA A 582 -20.92 -7.45 -16.27
N PHE A 583 -20.79 -6.14 -16.45
CA PHE A 583 -20.78 -5.48 -17.75
C PHE A 583 -19.53 -5.90 -18.53
N HIS A 584 -19.72 -6.55 -19.68
CA HIS A 584 -18.66 -7.15 -20.49
C HIS A 584 -17.62 -7.95 -19.69
N LYS A 585 -18.02 -8.56 -18.56
CA LYS A 585 -17.11 -9.29 -17.64
C LYS A 585 -15.99 -8.43 -17.04
N ARG A 586 -16.16 -7.10 -17.02
CA ARG A 586 -15.18 -6.15 -16.49
C ARG A 586 -15.60 -5.63 -15.13
N PHE A 587 -16.63 -4.79 -15.07
CA PHE A 587 -17.11 -4.21 -13.82
C PHE A 587 -18.56 -4.60 -13.50
N PHE A 588 -18.94 -4.51 -12.22
CA PHE A 588 -20.31 -4.78 -11.75
C PHE A 588 -20.67 -3.87 -10.57
N PHE A 589 -21.92 -3.95 -10.13
CA PHE A 589 -22.41 -3.23 -8.95
C PHE A 589 -22.75 -4.21 -7.84
N GLU A 590 -22.44 -3.80 -6.62
CA GLU A 590 -22.94 -4.42 -5.40
C GLU A 590 -23.97 -3.47 -4.78
N PHE A 591 -25.04 -4.01 -4.21
CA PHE A 591 -25.99 -3.27 -3.39
C PHE A 591 -25.98 -3.84 -2.00
N VAL A 592 -25.89 -2.97 -1.00
CA VAL A 592 -25.63 -3.38 0.37
C VAL A 592 -26.59 -2.72 1.35
N GLU A 593 -26.93 -3.45 2.40
CA GLU A 593 -27.69 -2.95 3.55
C GLU A 593 -26.94 -3.39 4.81
N ARG A 594 -26.58 -2.43 5.65
CA ARG A 594 -25.78 -2.62 6.87
C ARG A 594 -26.61 -2.20 8.07
N HIS A 595 -26.70 -3.06 9.07
CA HIS A 595 -27.19 -2.69 10.39
C HIS A 595 -26.11 -2.97 11.40
N ASP A 596 -25.50 -1.92 11.96
CA ASP A 596 -24.43 -2.02 12.96
C ASP A 596 -23.28 -2.99 12.59
N TYR A 597 -23.04 -3.18 11.29
CA TYR A 597 -22.01 -4.08 10.74
C TYR A 597 -20.92 -3.31 9.98
N GLU A 598 -19.67 -3.48 10.42
CA GLU A 598 -18.51 -2.73 9.90
C GLU A 598 -17.69 -3.48 8.84
N GLY A 599 -17.90 -4.79 8.67
CA GLY A 599 -17.10 -5.64 7.78
C GLY A 599 -17.41 -5.47 6.28
N TYR A 600 -16.98 -6.41 5.44
CA TYR A 600 -17.25 -6.38 3.99
C TYR A 600 -17.90 -7.67 3.47
N GLY A 601 -18.43 -8.52 4.38
CA GLY A 601 -19.02 -9.80 4.00
C GLY A 601 -17.99 -10.77 3.39
N ALA A 602 -16.74 -10.74 3.88
CA ALA A 602 -15.67 -11.61 3.40
C ALA A 602 -16.05 -13.11 3.34
N PRO A 603 -16.83 -13.68 4.29
CA PRO A 603 -17.30 -15.06 4.19
C PRO A 603 -18.13 -15.37 2.94
N ASN A 604 -18.82 -14.38 2.37
CA ASN A 604 -19.63 -14.52 1.16
C ASN A 604 -18.81 -14.45 -0.12
N ALA A 605 -17.58 -13.93 -0.07
CA ALA A 605 -16.78 -13.65 -1.24
C ALA A 605 -16.43 -14.91 -2.05
N SER A 606 -16.14 -16.04 -1.40
CA SER A 606 -15.85 -17.31 -2.09
C SER A 606 -17.06 -17.84 -2.86
N ILE A 607 -18.26 -17.71 -2.30
CA ILE A 607 -19.52 -18.12 -2.94
C ILE A 607 -19.81 -17.17 -4.10
N ARG A 608 -19.64 -15.86 -3.92
CA ARG A 608 -19.75 -14.87 -5.00
C ARG A 608 -18.83 -15.21 -6.17
N LEU A 609 -17.54 -15.44 -5.91
CA LEU A 609 -16.56 -15.77 -6.95
C LEU A 609 -16.92 -17.09 -7.66
N ALA A 610 -17.38 -18.10 -6.93
CA ALA A 610 -17.88 -19.34 -7.50
C ALA A 610 -19.15 -19.16 -8.36
N SER A 611 -20.07 -18.27 -7.96
CA SER A 611 -21.22 -17.91 -8.79
C SER A 611 -20.78 -17.15 -10.04
N GLN A 612 -19.81 -16.24 -9.93
CA GLN A 612 -19.25 -15.49 -11.07
C GLN A 612 -18.52 -16.42 -12.06
N GLU A 613 -17.79 -17.45 -11.58
CA GLU A 613 -17.18 -18.49 -12.43
C GLU A 613 -18.20 -19.14 -13.37
N ARG A 614 -19.40 -19.46 -12.88
CA ARG A 614 -20.37 -20.28 -13.63
C ARG A 614 -20.87 -19.61 -14.91
N TYR A 615 -20.72 -18.29 -15.00
CA TYR A 615 -21.06 -17.51 -16.20
C TYR A 615 -19.88 -17.36 -17.17
N LYS A 616 -18.84 -18.20 -17.01
CA LYS A 616 -17.78 -18.39 -18.00
C LYS A 616 -18.28 -19.25 -19.14
N TYR A 617 -18.48 -18.62 -20.30
CA TYR A 617 -18.78 -19.27 -21.57
C TYR A 617 -20.07 -20.12 -21.51
N ALA A 618 -21.17 -19.60 -22.07
CA ALA A 618 -21.91 -20.50 -22.93
C ALA A 618 -20.90 -20.88 -24.02
N ALA A 619 -20.42 -22.13 -24.01
CA ALA A 619 -19.84 -22.69 -25.21
C ALA A 619 -20.87 -22.42 -26.31
N VAL A 620 -20.45 -21.77 -27.39
CA VAL A 620 -21.21 -21.84 -28.63
C VAL A 620 -21.37 -23.32 -28.88
N ASP A 621 -22.61 -23.81 -28.82
CA ASP A 621 -22.94 -25.16 -29.26
C ASP A 621 -22.37 -25.28 -30.67
N PRO A 622 -21.42 -26.19 -30.94
CA PRO A 622 -21.05 -26.47 -32.32
C PRO A 622 -22.27 -27.16 -32.93
N ASP A 623 -22.97 -26.44 -33.81
CA ASP A 623 -24.05 -26.94 -34.67
C ASP A 623 -23.76 -28.34 -35.25
#